data_AF-A0A326G955-F1
#
_entry.id   AF-A0A326G955-F1
#
_cell.length_a   1.000
_cell.length_b   1.000
_cell.length_c   1.000
_cell.angle_alpha   90.00
_cell.angle_beta   90.00
_cell.angle_gamma   90.00
#
_symmetry.space_group_name_H-M   'P 1'
#
loop_
_entity.id
_entity.type
_entity.pdbx_description
1 polymer ?
#
loop_
_entity_poly.entity_id
_entity_poly.type
_entity_poly.pdbx_seq_one_letter_code
_entity_poly.pdbx_strand_id
1 'polypeptide(L)'
;MGYRAVRNRFLTLVAALATLVLPAQAQAWGYYAHTVTADIAEANVTPQTRAKIEQLLRAAPQIGTPNCALASLQDASVWPDCLRGEGWRWGYTFAWHYQTEPVTEDYDARKNCSGGACVSGQIERNQRILADESLPDNVRLEALAFLVHFIGDIHMPLHSGDLDDRGGNDRQADYGIVPGLNLHWVWDGPLAERAISGDPPVVRRYSASERAELAGGRAADWGRESWQISRDFVYPESFGCNPCAGDLPREVALSQDVIDRALPVARRRVLQAGLRMADYLDAAFANGPLPQPDDSAKPRSP
;
A
#
# COMPACT_ATOMS: atom_id res chain seq x y z
N MET A 1 48.70 25.03 30.96
CA MET A 1 47.37 24.41 31.25
C MET A 1 46.28 24.70 30.20
N GLY A 2 46.58 25.30 29.03
CA GLY A 2 45.54 25.67 28.04
C GLY A 2 45.22 24.65 26.94
N TYR A 3 46.15 23.79 26.55
CA TYR A 3 45.99 22.92 25.37
C TYR A 3 45.02 21.72 25.58
N ARG A 4 44.89 21.21 26.82
CA ARG A 4 43.99 20.06 27.11
C ARG A 4 42.50 20.46 27.14
N ALA A 5 42.18 21.68 27.56
CA ALA A 5 40.80 22.16 27.67
C ALA A 5 40.17 22.42 26.28
N VAL A 6 40.96 22.94 25.32
CA VAL A 6 40.51 23.19 23.94
C VAL A 6 40.24 21.88 23.21
N ARG A 7 41.09 20.86 23.40
CA ARG A 7 40.92 19.55 22.77
C ARG A 7 39.66 18.82 23.26
N ASN A 8 39.35 18.91 24.55
CA ASN A 8 38.12 18.32 25.09
C ASN A 8 36.87 19.03 24.56
N ARG A 9 36.85 20.37 24.50
CA ARG A 9 35.70 21.11 23.94
C ARG A 9 35.50 20.85 22.45
N PHE A 10 36.58 20.69 21.68
CA PHE A 10 36.51 20.35 20.26
C PHE A 10 35.96 18.93 20.03
N LEU A 11 36.38 17.95 20.84
CA LEU A 11 35.86 16.59 20.78
C LEU A 11 34.37 16.52 21.19
N THR A 12 33.93 17.32 22.17
CA THR A 12 32.51 17.40 22.53
C THR A 12 31.66 18.06 21.44
N LEU A 13 32.19 19.09 20.77
CA LEU A 13 31.54 19.76 19.64
C LEU A 13 31.43 18.85 18.40
N VAL A 14 32.47 18.07 18.09
CA VAL A 14 32.43 17.09 16.99
C VAL A 14 31.47 15.94 17.31
N ALA A 15 31.44 15.45 18.56
CA ALA A 15 30.47 14.43 18.98
C ALA A 15 29.02 14.93 18.93
N ALA A 16 28.77 16.19 19.31
CA ALA A 16 27.44 16.82 19.20
C ALA A 16 27.03 17.12 17.75
N LEU A 17 27.99 17.41 16.86
CA LEU A 17 27.73 17.56 15.42
C LEU A 17 27.42 16.21 14.76
N ALA A 18 28.09 15.14 15.18
CA ALA A 18 27.87 13.79 14.64
C ALA A 18 26.48 13.23 14.97
N THR A 19 25.87 13.64 16.10
CA THR A 19 24.48 13.27 16.43
C THR A 19 23.42 13.99 15.59
N LEU A 20 23.77 15.07 14.89
CA LEU A 20 22.88 15.80 13.98
C LEU A 20 22.90 15.25 12.54
N VAL A 21 23.74 14.25 12.25
CA VAL A 21 23.87 13.62 10.92
C VAL A 21 23.39 12.17 10.93
N LEU A 22 22.64 11.75 11.97
CA LEU A 22 21.86 10.53 11.84
C LEU A 22 20.76 10.82 10.81
N PRO A 23 20.74 10.15 9.64
CA PRO A 23 19.60 10.25 8.76
C PRO A 23 18.41 9.71 9.57
N ALA A 24 17.51 10.60 9.99
CA ALA A 24 16.15 10.17 10.23
C ALA A 24 15.73 9.57 8.89
N GLN A 25 15.60 8.24 8.83
CA GLN A 25 14.93 7.64 7.69
C GLN A 25 13.57 8.33 7.65
N ALA A 26 13.37 9.21 6.67
CA ALA A 26 12.05 9.70 6.34
C ALA A 26 11.30 8.45 5.88
N GLN A 27 10.65 7.78 6.83
CA GLN A 27 9.70 6.72 6.55
C GLN A 27 8.62 7.41 5.73
N ALA A 28 8.68 7.21 4.41
CA ALA A 28 7.71 7.81 3.51
C ALA A 28 6.33 7.31 3.91
N TRP A 29 5.41 8.25 4.02
CA TRP A 29 4.11 8.19 4.67
C TRP A 29 3.13 7.11 4.14
N GLY A 30 3.37 6.54 2.95
CA GLY A 30 2.73 5.27 2.55
C GLY A 30 2.87 4.19 3.64
N TYR A 31 3.97 4.23 4.40
CA TYR A 31 4.21 3.43 5.60
C TYR A 31 3.06 3.48 6.63
N TYR A 32 2.55 4.67 6.98
CA TYR A 32 1.55 4.78 8.04
C TYR A 32 0.21 4.21 7.60
N ALA A 33 -0.23 4.49 6.37
CA ALA A 33 -1.46 3.91 5.85
C ALA A 33 -1.38 2.38 5.79
N HIS A 34 -0.26 1.81 5.30
CA HIS A 34 -0.05 0.36 5.29
C HIS A 34 -0.12 -0.26 6.69
N THR A 35 0.60 0.31 7.68
CA THR A 35 0.56 -0.21 9.05
C THR A 35 -0.83 -0.12 9.67
N VAL A 36 -1.59 0.94 9.38
CA VAL A 36 -2.99 1.06 9.82
C VAL A 36 -3.91 0.05 9.13
N THR A 37 -3.72 -0.25 7.83
CA THR A 37 -4.48 -1.33 7.17
C THR A 37 -4.21 -2.69 7.81
N ALA A 38 -2.96 -2.96 8.18
CA ALA A 38 -2.58 -4.16 8.91
C ALA A 38 -3.23 -4.21 10.30
N ASP A 39 -3.26 -3.10 11.04
CA ASP A 39 -3.92 -3.03 12.35
C ASP A 39 -5.43 -3.26 12.26
N ILE A 40 -6.09 -2.68 11.25
CA ILE A 40 -7.50 -2.93 10.98
C ILE A 40 -7.70 -4.41 10.68
N ALA A 41 -6.85 -5.00 9.83
CA ALA A 41 -6.97 -6.42 9.50
C ALA A 41 -6.80 -7.29 10.75
N GLU A 42 -5.75 -7.04 11.52
CA GLU A 42 -5.43 -7.74 12.75
C GLU A 42 -6.58 -7.67 13.77
N ALA A 43 -7.21 -6.50 13.96
CA ALA A 43 -8.38 -6.35 14.82
C ALA A 43 -9.61 -7.17 14.35
N ASN A 44 -9.69 -7.53 13.07
CA ASN A 44 -10.87 -8.13 12.44
C ASN A 44 -10.71 -9.59 12.00
N VAL A 45 -9.50 -10.14 11.95
CA VAL A 45 -9.29 -11.59 11.71
C VAL A 45 -9.81 -12.44 12.87
N THR A 46 -9.96 -13.73 12.61
CA THR A 46 -10.23 -14.74 13.65
C THR A 46 -9.02 -14.96 14.57
N PRO A 47 -9.24 -15.41 15.82
CA PRO A 47 -8.14 -15.80 16.71
C PRO A 47 -7.21 -16.88 16.12
N GLN A 48 -7.78 -17.80 15.32
CA GLN A 48 -7.03 -18.87 14.65
C GLN A 48 -6.09 -18.32 13.58
N THR A 49 -6.58 -17.40 12.74
CA THR A 49 -5.77 -16.69 11.75
C THR A 49 -4.64 -15.91 12.41
N ARG A 50 -4.93 -15.17 13.48
CA ARG A 50 -3.91 -14.46 14.25
C ARG A 50 -2.80 -15.39 14.74
N ALA A 51 -3.15 -16.53 15.34
CA ALA A 51 -2.17 -17.50 15.81
C ALA A 51 -1.32 -18.09 14.66
N LYS A 52 -1.91 -18.33 13.49
CA LYS A 52 -1.19 -18.81 12.29
C LYS A 52 -0.23 -17.74 11.74
N ILE A 53 -0.63 -16.46 11.74
CA ILE A 53 0.24 -15.33 11.38
C ILE A 53 1.44 -15.25 12.32
N GLU A 54 1.21 -15.27 13.64
CA GLU A 54 2.26 -15.28 14.67
C GLU A 54 3.20 -16.47 14.53
N GLN A 55 2.70 -17.61 14.05
CA GLN A 55 3.54 -18.76 13.71
C GLN A 55 4.45 -18.49 12.52
N LEU A 56 3.91 -18.01 11.41
CA LEU A 56 4.69 -17.76 10.20
C LEU A 56 5.78 -16.71 10.45
N LEU A 57 5.48 -15.66 11.22
CA LEU A 57 6.45 -14.60 11.55
C LEU A 57 7.74 -15.13 12.21
N ARG A 58 7.71 -16.30 12.86
CA ARG A 58 8.93 -16.93 13.42
C ARG A 58 9.94 -17.36 12.35
N ALA A 59 9.51 -17.50 11.10
CA ALA A 59 10.37 -17.81 9.97
C ALA A 59 11.10 -16.58 9.39
N ALA A 60 10.86 -15.36 9.91
CA ALA A 60 11.46 -14.13 9.40
C ALA A 60 12.99 -14.16 9.19
N PRO A 61 13.81 -14.78 10.08
CA PRO A 61 15.25 -14.89 9.85
C PRO A 61 15.62 -15.64 8.55
N GLN A 62 14.74 -16.51 8.04
CA GLN A 62 14.97 -17.35 6.86
C GLN A 62 14.67 -16.62 5.55
N ILE A 63 13.97 -15.48 5.58
CA ILE A 63 13.73 -14.62 4.41
C ILE A 63 15.04 -13.98 3.92
N GLY A 64 15.94 -13.68 4.86
CA GLY A 64 17.28 -13.16 4.56
C GLY A 64 17.25 -11.71 4.06
N THR A 65 16.39 -10.86 4.64
CA THR A 65 16.34 -9.41 4.44
C THR A 65 16.67 -8.68 5.73
N PRO A 66 17.95 -8.69 6.19
CA PRO A 66 18.32 -8.22 7.53
C PRO A 66 18.06 -6.72 7.76
N ASN A 67 17.89 -5.94 6.68
CA ASN A 67 17.61 -4.50 6.74
C ASN A 67 16.11 -4.17 6.72
N CYS A 68 15.25 -5.18 6.53
CA CYS A 68 13.80 -5.02 6.47
C CYS A 68 13.16 -5.86 7.56
N ALA A 69 12.52 -5.19 8.53
CA ALA A 69 11.82 -5.85 9.61
C ALA A 69 10.66 -6.70 9.06
N LEU A 70 10.37 -7.81 9.75
CA LEU A 70 9.26 -8.70 9.45
C LEU A 70 8.82 -9.45 10.72
N ALA A 71 8.62 -8.72 11.82
CA ALA A 71 8.30 -9.28 13.12
C ALA A 71 6.81 -9.15 13.50
N SER A 72 6.04 -8.39 12.72
CA SER A 72 4.61 -8.12 12.93
C SER A 72 3.86 -8.02 11.60
N LEU A 73 2.52 -7.99 11.65
CA LEU A 73 1.71 -7.74 10.44
C LEU A 73 1.93 -6.32 9.89
N GLN A 74 2.17 -5.34 10.79
CA GLN A 74 2.59 -4.00 10.41
C GLN A 74 3.90 -4.04 9.61
N ASP A 75 4.93 -4.72 10.11
CA ASP A 75 6.20 -4.87 9.37
C ASP A 75 5.97 -5.56 8.02
N ALA A 76 5.15 -6.61 7.99
CA ALA A 76 4.79 -7.32 6.76
C ALA A 76 4.13 -6.40 5.73
N SER A 77 3.29 -5.47 6.18
CA SER A 77 2.58 -4.52 5.31
C SER A 77 3.47 -3.45 4.68
N VAL A 78 4.70 -3.28 5.13
CA VAL A 78 5.67 -2.29 4.61
C VAL A 78 6.95 -2.94 4.08
N TRP A 79 7.12 -4.25 4.30
CA TRP A 79 8.30 -5.01 3.91
C TRP A 79 8.58 -4.96 2.40
N PRO A 80 7.61 -5.12 1.48
CA PRO A 80 7.89 -5.04 0.04
C PRO A 80 8.52 -3.72 -0.41
N ASP A 81 8.08 -2.58 0.13
CA ASP A 81 8.69 -1.30 -0.18
C ASP A 81 10.09 -1.14 0.42
N CYS A 82 10.35 -1.73 1.59
CA CYS A 82 11.70 -1.77 2.14
C CYS A 82 12.70 -2.47 1.20
N LEU A 83 12.24 -3.47 0.42
CA LEU A 83 13.08 -4.18 -0.55
C LEU A 83 13.60 -3.28 -1.68
N ARG A 84 13.05 -2.07 -1.87
CA ARG A 84 13.56 -1.10 -2.85
C ARG A 84 15.03 -0.77 -2.62
N GLY A 85 15.51 -0.81 -1.37
CA GLY A 85 16.93 -0.66 -1.02
C GLY A 85 17.83 -1.82 -1.48
N GLU A 86 17.26 -2.99 -1.79
CA GLU A 86 17.96 -4.20 -2.24
C GLU A 86 17.60 -4.57 -3.70
N GLY A 87 17.39 -3.58 -4.56
CA GLY A 87 16.89 -3.77 -5.92
C GLY A 87 17.71 -4.71 -6.82
N TRP A 88 19.01 -4.90 -6.56
CA TRP A 88 19.83 -5.89 -7.27
C TRP A 88 19.34 -7.33 -7.07
N ARG A 89 18.67 -7.61 -5.95
CA ARG A 89 18.08 -8.91 -5.60
C ARG A 89 16.58 -8.93 -5.83
N TRP A 90 15.87 -7.84 -5.50
CA TRP A 90 14.40 -7.80 -5.43
C TRP A 90 13.73 -6.94 -6.49
N GLY A 91 14.47 -6.34 -7.42
CA GLY A 91 13.92 -5.38 -8.39
C GLY A 91 12.82 -5.93 -9.30
N TYR A 92 12.76 -7.25 -9.48
CA TYR A 92 11.70 -7.93 -10.24
C TYR A 92 10.31 -7.82 -9.59
N THR A 93 10.26 -7.46 -8.30
CA THR A 93 9.01 -7.29 -7.53
C THR A 93 8.41 -5.89 -7.68
N PHE A 94 9.17 -4.89 -8.14
CA PHE A 94 8.76 -3.49 -8.04
C PHE A 94 7.57 -3.13 -8.95
N ALA A 95 7.40 -3.84 -10.06
CA ALA A 95 6.24 -3.68 -10.94
C ALA A 95 4.96 -4.28 -10.33
N TRP A 96 5.07 -5.07 -9.27
CA TRP A 96 3.92 -5.72 -8.63
C TRP A 96 3.08 -4.77 -7.79
N HIS A 97 3.57 -3.58 -7.45
CA HIS A 97 2.88 -2.64 -6.56
C HIS A 97 1.69 -1.92 -7.23
N TYR A 98 1.54 -2.02 -8.54
CA TYR A 98 0.53 -1.29 -9.28
C TYR A 98 -0.03 -2.12 -10.44
N GLN A 99 -1.17 -1.66 -10.94
CA GLN A 99 -1.76 -2.05 -12.21
C GLN A 99 -2.53 -0.85 -12.75
N THR A 100 -1.79 0.14 -13.23
CA THR A 100 -2.39 1.37 -13.72
C THR A 100 -3.02 1.18 -15.09
N GLU A 101 -4.17 1.79 -15.31
CA GLU A 101 -4.84 1.85 -16.60
C GLU A 101 -5.25 3.29 -16.95
N PRO A 102 -5.29 3.65 -18.25
CA PRO A 102 -5.71 4.97 -18.68
C PRO A 102 -7.10 5.32 -18.15
N VAL A 103 -7.22 6.44 -17.43
CA VAL A 103 -8.52 6.90 -16.92
C VAL A 103 -9.45 7.40 -18.03
N THR A 104 -8.96 7.54 -19.26
CA THR A 104 -9.70 7.97 -20.45
C THR A 104 -10.30 6.82 -21.26
N GLU A 105 -9.99 5.57 -20.91
CA GLU A 105 -10.51 4.36 -21.57
C GLU A 105 -11.52 3.62 -20.69
N ASP A 106 -12.00 2.45 -21.12
CA ASP A 106 -12.73 1.54 -20.23
C ASP A 106 -11.76 0.64 -19.47
N TYR A 107 -12.05 0.33 -18.20
CA TYR A 107 -11.21 -0.54 -17.38
C TYR A 107 -11.20 -2.01 -17.84
N ASP A 108 -10.03 -2.57 -18.12
CA ASP A 108 -9.81 -3.99 -18.40
C ASP A 108 -8.85 -4.61 -17.38
N ALA A 109 -9.40 -5.34 -16.41
CA ALA A 109 -8.66 -6.02 -15.34
C ALA A 109 -7.47 -6.90 -15.78
N ARG A 110 -7.31 -7.22 -17.08
CA ARG A 110 -6.18 -7.99 -17.63
C ARG A 110 -5.11 -7.10 -18.26
N LYS A 111 -5.45 -5.87 -18.64
CA LYS A 111 -4.52 -4.91 -19.23
C LYS A 111 -3.42 -4.60 -18.21
N ASN A 112 -2.21 -4.38 -18.70
CA ASN A 112 -1.03 -4.06 -17.89
C ASN A 112 -0.71 -5.10 -16.80
N CYS A 113 -1.11 -6.37 -16.98
CA CYS A 113 -0.83 -7.47 -16.06
C CYS A 113 -0.19 -8.71 -16.74
N SER A 114 0.82 -8.47 -17.58
CA SER A 114 1.49 -9.56 -18.30
C SER A 114 2.13 -10.56 -17.32
N GLY A 115 1.85 -11.85 -17.50
CA GLY A 115 2.38 -12.92 -16.63
C GLY A 115 1.95 -12.83 -15.17
N GLY A 116 0.91 -12.05 -14.84
CA GLY A 116 0.49 -11.80 -13.46
C GLY A 116 1.43 -10.86 -12.69
N ALA A 117 2.38 -10.19 -13.37
CA ALA A 117 3.33 -9.26 -12.76
C ALA A 117 2.70 -7.88 -12.51
N CYS A 118 1.57 -7.85 -11.81
CA CYS A 118 0.85 -6.65 -11.41
C CYS A 118 0.18 -6.89 -10.04
N VAL A 119 -0.30 -5.82 -9.39
CA VAL A 119 -0.85 -5.90 -8.03
C VAL A 119 -2.00 -6.89 -7.88
N SER A 120 -2.96 -6.90 -8.81
CA SER A 120 -4.10 -7.83 -8.73
C SER A 120 -3.66 -9.29 -8.90
N GLY A 121 -2.77 -9.56 -9.85
CA GLY A 121 -2.20 -10.88 -10.07
C GLY A 121 -1.37 -11.39 -8.89
N GLN A 122 -0.63 -10.51 -8.23
CA GLN A 122 0.16 -10.87 -7.06
C GLN A 122 -0.69 -11.07 -5.80
N ILE A 123 -1.82 -10.38 -5.63
CA ILE A 123 -2.76 -10.69 -4.54
C ILE A 123 -3.25 -12.13 -4.65
N GLU A 124 -3.77 -12.52 -5.82
CA GLU A 124 -4.30 -13.88 -6.02
C GLU A 124 -3.21 -14.96 -5.89
N ARG A 125 -2.01 -14.69 -6.44
CA ARG A 125 -0.87 -15.60 -6.32
C ARG A 125 -0.43 -15.79 -4.88
N ASN A 126 -0.23 -14.71 -4.14
CA ASN A 126 0.28 -14.78 -2.77
C ASN A 126 -0.76 -15.31 -1.80
N GLN A 127 -2.05 -15.05 -2.02
CA GLN A 127 -3.11 -15.71 -1.23
C GLN A 127 -3.07 -17.23 -1.40
N ARG A 128 -2.90 -17.73 -2.63
CA ARG A 128 -2.78 -19.17 -2.89
C ARG A 128 -1.53 -19.78 -2.23
N ILE A 129 -0.37 -19.13 -2.33
CA ILE A 129 0.87 -19.60 -1.71
C ILE A 129 0.72 -19.62 -0.18
N LEU A 130 0.13 -18.58 0.41
CA LEU A 130 -0.11 -18.50 1.85
C LEU A 130 -0.99 -19.66 2.36
N ALA A 131 -2.02 -20.01 1.59
CA ALA A 131 -2.96 -21.08 1.91
C ALA A 131 -2.38 -22.50 1.78
N ASP A 132 -1.27 -22.69 1.06
CA ASP A 132 -0.69 -24.00 0.82
C ASP A 132 0.21 -24.45 1.98
N GLU A 133 -0.38 -25.20 2.92
CA GLU A 133 0.33 -25.75 4.09
C GLU A 133 1.38 -26.82 3.73
N SER A 134 1.49 -27.25 2.46
CA SER A 134 2.60 -28.10 2.00
C SER A 134 3.91 -27.32 1.78
N LEU A 135 3.85 -25.99 1.71
CA LEU A 135 4.99 -25.13 1.50
C LEU A 135 5.70 -24.79 2.82
N PRO A 136 7.03 -24.56 2.80
CA PRO A 136 7.77 -24.11 3.98
C PRO A 136 7.25 -22.79 4.56
N ASP A 137 7.32 -22.64 5.89
CA ASP A 137 6.84 -21.44 6.59
C ASP A 137 7.48 -20.14 6.07
N ASN A 138 8.75 -20.13 5.67
CA ASN A 138 9.38 -18.93 5.10
C ASN A 138 8.81 -18.55 3.73
N VAL A 139 8.43 -19.52 2.90
CA VAL A 139 7.78 -19.25 1.60
C VAL A 139 6.39 -18.67 1.82
N ARG A 140 5.66 -19.22 2.80
CA ARG A 140 4.33 -18.72 3.18
C ARG A 140 4.39 -17.36 3.86
N LEU A 141 5.43 -17.08 4.65
CA LEU A 141 5.67 -15.78 5.26
C LEU A 141 5.98 -14.70 4.21
N GLU A 142 6.81 -15.01 3.20
CA GLU A 142 7.05 -14.10 2.08
C GLU A 142 5.73 -13.76 1.36
N ALA A 143 4.91 -14.77 1.10
CA ALA A 143 3.59 -14.58 0.51
C ALA A 143 2.64 -13.78 1.40
N LEU A 144 2.67 -13.99 2.72
CA LEU A 144 1.91 -13.17 3.67
C LEU A 144 2.30 -11.69 3.54
N ALA A 145 3.60 -11.37 3.53
CA ALA A 145 4.09 -10.00 3.44
C ALA A 145 3.69 -9.31 2.14
N PHE A 146 3.89 -9.98 1.00
CA PHE A 146 3.43 -9.45 -0.28
C PHE A 146 1.91 -9.29 -0.33
N LEU A 147 1.14 -10.28 0.17
CA LEU A 147 -0.31 -10.22 0.15
C LEU A 147 -0.83 -8.99 0.91
N VAL A 148 -0.39 -8.78 2.15
CA VAL A 148 -0.92 -7.69 2.98
C VAL A 148 -0.52 -6.31 2.44
N HIS A 149 0.70 -6.17 1.92
CA HIS A 149 1.14 -4.94 1.28
C HIS A 149 0.32 -4.65 0.01
N PHE A 150 0.19 -5.62 -0.90
CA PHE A 150 -0.50 -5.42 -2.16
C PHE A 150 -2.01 -5.19 -2.01
N ILE A 151 -2.64 -5.74 -0.96
CA ILE A 151 -4.01 -5.36 -0.61
C ILE A 151 -4.09 -3.89 -0.20
N GLY A 152 -3.07 -3.33 0.47
CA GLY A 152 -2.98 -1.88 0.68
C GLY A 152 -2.86 -1.12 -0.64
N ASP A 153 -1.87 -1.49 -1.46
CA ASP A 153 -1.56 -0.82 -2.74
C ASP A 153 -2.76 -0.74 -3.68
N ILE A 154 -3.47 -1.85 -3.90
CA ILE A 154 -4.58 -1.86 -4.86
C ILE A 154 -5.73 -0.95 -4.44
N HIS A 155 -5.81 -0.55 -3.17
CA HIS A 155 -6.83 0.38 -2.67
C HIS A 155 -6.43 1.84 -2.82
N MET A 156 -5.15 2.14 -3.05
CA MET A 156 -4.64 3.46 -3.40
C MET A 156 -5.11 3.79 -4.85
N PRO A 157 -5.93 4.84 -5.07
CA PRO A 157 -6.53 5.10 -6.38
C PRO A 157 -5.53 5.17 -7.56
N LEU A 158 -4.42 5.88 -7.37
CA LEU A 158 -3.40 6.11 -8.40
C LEU A 158 -2.45 4.91 -8.61
N HIS A 159 -2.58 3.81 -7.84
CA HIS A 159 -1.97 2.53 -8.20
C HIS A 159 -2.77 1.79 -9.28
N SER A 160 -3.99 2.26 -9.60
CA SER A 160 -4.87 1.68 -10.61
C SER A 160 -5.27 2.65 -11.73
N GLY A 161 -5.26 3.96 -11.49
CA GLY A 161 -5.53 4.98 -12.51
C GLY A 161 -4.26 5.70 -12.97
N ASP A 162 -4.18 5.98 -14.27
CA ASP A 162 -3.09 6.72 -14.88
C ASP A 162 -3.56 7.62 -16.01
N LEU A 163 -2.83 8.71 -16.23
CA LEU A 163 -3.03 9.63 -17.35
C LEU A 163 -1.70 9.93 -18.05
N ASP A 164 -0.98 8.85 -18.40
CA ASP A 164 0.38 8.88 -18.94
C ASP A 164 1.35 9.68 -18.05
N ASP A 165 1.18 9.52 -16.73
CA ASP A 165 1.90 10.29 -15.71
C ASP A 165 2.41 9.43 -14.54
N ARG A 166 2.53 8.12 -14.80
CA ARG A 166 3.01 7.11 -13.85
C ARG A 166 2.17 7.12 -12.57
N GLY A 167 0.85 7.15 -12.73
CA GLY A 167 -0.12 7.24 -11.63
C GLY A 167 0.05 8.53 -10.83
N GLY A 168 0.17 9.67 -11.51
CA GLY A 168 0.33 10.98 -10.88
C GLY A 168 1.74 11.31 -10.34
N ASN A 169 2.73 10.43 -10.54
CA ASN A 169 4.13 10.72 -10.14
C ASN A 169 4.75 11.86 -10.96
N ASP A 170 4.31 12.06 -12.21
CA ASP A 170 4.77 13.14 -13.10
C ASP A 170 3.99 14.46 -12.95
N ARG A 171 3.04 14.51 -12.00
CA ARG A 171 2.26 15.72 -11.68
C ARG A 171 2.79 16.33 -10.40
N GLN A 172 3.52 17.44 -10.50
CA GLN A 172 3.91 18.19 -9.31
C GLN A 172 2.65 18.71 -8.62
N ALA A 173 2.57 18.52 -7.31
CA ALA A 173 1.40 18.86 -6.54
C ALA A 173 1.76 19.53 -5.22
N ASP A 174 0.99 20.56 -4.86
CA ASP A 174 1.01 21.14 -3.53
C ASP A 174 -0.17 20.59 -2.73
N TYR A 175 0.06 20.22 -1.46
CA TYR A 175 -0.98 19.83 -0.52
C TYR A 175 -1.41 21.05 0.31
N GLY A 176 -2.38 21.81 -0.23
CA GLY A 176 -2.78 23.08 0.34
C GLY A 176 -1.63 24.08 0.30
N ILE A 177 -1.13 24.46 1.48
CA ILE A 177 0.00 25.40 1.61
C ILE A 177 1.37 24.71 1.63
N VAL A 178 1.41 23.36 1.55
CA VAL A 178 2.65 22.57 1.61
C VAL A 178 3.08 22.24 0.19
N PRO A 179 4.13 22.89 -0.36
CA PRO A 179 4.49 22.72 -1.75
C PRO A 179 5.46 21.56 -2.00
N GLY A 180 5.64 21.21 -3.27
CA GLY A 180 6.79 20.41 -3.73
C GLY A 180 6.64 18.90 -3.59
N LEU A 181 5.41 18.40 -3.55
CA LEU A 181 5.11 16.97 -3.68
C LEU A 181 4.80 16.62 -5.15
N ASN A 182 4.34 15.39 -5.37
CA ASN A 182 3.62 15.02 -6.59
C ASN A 182 2.25 14.45 -6.22
N LEU A 183 1.33 14.38 -7.18
CA LEU A 183 -0.05 13.97 -6.94
C LEU A 183 -0.14 12.57 -6.32
N HIS A 184 0.71 11.64 -6.77
CA HIS A 184 0.81 10.31 -6.20
C HIS A 184 1.14 10.35 -4.70
N TRP A 185 2.21 11.07 -4.35
CA TRP A 185 2.67 11.24 -2.97
C TRP A 185 1.67 11.97 -2.09
N VAL A 186 0.90 12.92 -2.62
CA VAL A 186 -0.16 13.58 -1.85
C VAL A 186 -1.19 12.55 -1.37
N TRP A 187 -1.64 11.67 -2.26
CA TRP A 187 -2.64 10.65 -1.94
C TRP A 187 -2.10 9.50 -1.10
N ASP A 188 -0.90 9.03 -1.40
CA ASP A 188 -0.26 7.91 -0.72
C ASP A 188 0.29 8.30 0.67
N GLY A 189 0.62 9.58 0.84
CA GLY A 189 1.12 10.14 2.09
C GLY A 189 0.10 11.02 2.81
N PRO A 190 0.33 12.35 2.90
CA PRO A 190 -0.30 13.22 3.88
C PRO A 190 -1.84 13.27 3.82
N LEU A 191 -2.45 13.00 2.67
CA LEU A 191 -3.91 12.89 2.57
C LEU A 191 -4.43 11.65 3.30
N ALA A 192 -3.86 10.47 3.03
CA ALA A 192 -4.26 9.23 3.67
C ALA A 192 -4.08 9.29 5.19
N GLU A 193 -2.95 9.85 5.65
CA GLU A 193 -2.69 9.97 7.08
C GLU A 193 -3.66 10.89 7.79
N ARG A 194 -3.95 12.06 7.21
CA ARG A 194 -4.95 12.98 7.74
C ARG A 194 -6.33 12.34 7.76
N ALA A 195 -6.65 11.51 6.77
CA ALA A 195 -7.92 10.81 6.68
C ALA A 195 -8.13 9.77 7.80
N ILE A 196 -7.05 9.21 8.35
CA ILE A 196 -7.10 8.10 9.32
C ILE A 196 -6.65 8.45 10.74
N SER A 197 -5.99 9.59 10.95
CA SER A 197 -5.52 10.06 12.27
C SER A 197 -6.60 10.69 13.16
N GLY A 198 -7.82 10.85 12.66
CA GLY A 198 -8.94 11.50 13.36
C GLY A 198 -9.86 10.54 14.13
N ASP A 199 -10.80 11.13 14.87
CA ASP A 199 -11.90 10.44 15.58
C ASP A 199 -13.11 10.21 14.63
N PRO A 200 -13.79 9.05 14.66
CA PRO A 200 -13.50 7.85 15.45
C PRO A 200 -12.20 7.15 15.03
N PRO A 201 -11.51 6.42 15.92
CA PRO A 201 -10.36 5.62 15.51
C PRO A 201 -10.78 4.60 14.45
N VAL A 202 -9.95 4.44 13.41
CA VAL A 202 -10.19 3.47 12.33
C VAL A 202 -9.89 2.04 12.75
N VAL A 203 -8.94 1.85 13.67
CA VAL A 203 -8.55 0.53 14.18
C VAL A 203 -9.54 0.10 15.26
N ARG A 204 -10.42 -0.82 14.89
CA ARG A 204 -11.42 -1.42 15.79
C ARG A 204 -12.01 -2.69 15.17
N ARG A 205 -12.79 -3.42 15.95
CA ARG A 205 -13.67 -4.47 15.43
C ARG A 205 -14.84 -3.82 14.68
N TYR A 206 -15.10 -4.27 13.46
CA TYR A 206 -16.24 -3.85 12.65
C TYR A 206 -17.37 -4.88 12.74
N SER A 207 -18.61 -4.39 12.77
CA SER A 207 -19.82 -5.21 12.77
C SER A 207 -20.03 -5.92 11.42
N ALA A 208 -20.88 -6.95 11.40
CA ALA A 208 -21.22 -7.65 10.17
C ALA A 208 -21.82 -6.73 9.08
N SER A 209 -22.63 -5.74 9.47
CA SER A 209 -23.21 -4.77 8.54
C SER A 209 -22.17 -3.82 7.95
N GLU A 210 -21.23 -3.34 8.76
CA GLU A 210 -20.13 -2.49 8.26
C GLU A 210 -19.21 -3.27 7.32
N ARG A 211 -18.92 -4.54 7.65
CA ARG A 211 -18.16 -5.43 6.77
C ARG A 211 -18.89 -5.70 5.46
N ALA A 212 -20.21 -5.88 5.49
CA ALA A 212 -20.99 -6.07 4.26
C ALA A 212 -20.95 -4.82 3.34
N GLU A 213 -20.76 -3.63 3.90
CA GLU A 213 -20.65 -2.38 3.13
C GLU A 213 -19.22 -2.11 2.62
N LEU A 214 -18.21 -2.40 3.45
CA LEU A 214 -16.82 -1.99 3.20
C LEU A 214 -15.94 -3.12 2.65
N ALA A 215 -16.25 -4.38 2.95
CA ALA A 215 -15.42 -5.52 2.60
C ALA A 215 -15.88 -6.21 1.30
N GLY A 216 -15.48 -7.46 1.10
CA GLY A 216 -15.85 -8.25 -0.07
C GLY A 216 -15.21 -7.80 -1.39
N GLY A 217 -15.68 -8.40 -2.50
CA GLY A 217 -15.04 -8.26 -3.82
C GLY A 217 -13.73 -9.06 -3.91
N ARG A 218 -13.12 -9.02 -5.09
CA ARG A 218 -11.81 -9.62 -5.38
C ARG A 218 -10.83 -8.57 -5.89
N ALA A 219 -9.57 -8.95 -6.07
CA ALA A 219 -8.51 -8.02 -6.50
C ALA A 219 -8.89 -7.20 -7.75
N ALA A 220 -9.47 -7.84 -8.77
CA ALA A 220 -9.91 -7.16 -9.99
C ALA A 220 -11.05 -6.14 -9.74
N ASP A 221 -11.93 -6.39 -8.77
CA ASP A 221 -12.99 -5.44 -8.39
C ASP A 221 -12.38 -4.23 -7.66
N TRP A 222 -11.42 -4.47 -6.78
CA TRP A 222 -10.76 -3.41 -6.02
C TRP A 222 -9.92 -2.50 -6.91
N GLY A 223 -9.22 -3.07 -7.89
CA GLY A 223 -8.50 -2.31 -8.92
C GLY A 223 -9.44 -1.44 -9.76
N ARG A 224 -10.60 -1.98 -10.15
CA ARG A 224 -11.66 -1.22 -10.84
C ARG A 224 -12.16 -0.05 -10.00
N GLU A 225 -12.45 -0.27 -8.71
CA GLU A 225 -12.90 0.78 -7.79
C GLU A 225 -11.85 1.90 -7.67
N SER A 226 -10.57 1.54 -7.52
CA SER A 226 -9.45 2.50 -7.45
C SER A 226 -9.28 3.28 -8.76
N TRP A 227 -9.38 2.61 -9.90
CA TRP A 227 -9.35 3.24 -11.22
C TRP A 227 -10.54 4.21 -11.40
N GLN A 228 -11.76 3.82 -11.00
CA GLN A 228 -12.95 4.68 -11.04
C GLN A 228 -12.77 5.92 -10.18
N ILE A 229 -12.23 5.78 -8.96
CA ILE A 229 -11.94 6.94 -8.10
C ILE A 229 -10.91 7.86 -8.76
N SER A 230 -9.88 7.31 -9.40
CA SER A 230 -8.92 8.12 -10.15
C SER A 230 -9.59 8.91 -11.27
N ARG A 231 -10.41 8.24 -12.08
CA ARG A 231 -11.13 8.82 -13.22
C ARG A 231 -12.15 9.88 -12.84
N ASP A 232 -13.00 9.57 -11.85
CA ASP A 232 -14.19 10.34 -11.55
C ASP A 232 -13.96 11.37 -10.44
N PHE A 233 -12.88 11.21 -9.65
CA PHE A 233 -12.59 12.08 -8.52
C PHE A 233 -11.16 12.64 -8.54
N VAL A 234 -10.12 11.81 -8.52
CA VAL A 234 -8.73 12.30 -8.32
C VAL A 234 -8.34 13.31 -9.39
N TYR A 235 -8.39 12.92 -10.67
CA TYR A 235 -8.01 13.82 -11.75
C TYR A 235 -8.99 15.00 -11.91
N PRO A 236 -10.32 14.80 -11.97
CA PRO A 236 -11.25 15.92 -12.10
C PRO A 236 -11.14 16.97 -11.00
N GLU A 237 -11.01 16.54 -9.75
CA GLU A 237 -11.03 17.44 -8.60
C GLU A 237 -9.69 18.10 -8.34
N SER A 238 -8.58 17.43 -8.63
CA SER A 238 -7.26 18.08 -8.59
C SER A 238 -7.16 19.17 -9.66
N PHE A 239 -7.58 18.90 -10.89
CA PHE A 239 -7.32 19.80 -12.03
C PHE A 239 -8.50 20.69 -12.41
N GLY A 240 -9.68 20.52 -11.79
CA GLY A 240 -10.88 21.31 -12.07
C GLY A 240 -11.44 21.14 -13.49
N CYS A 241 -11.11 20.05 -14.18
CA CYS A 241 -11.54 19.78 -15.55
C CYS A 241 -11.69 18.29 -15.83
N ASN A 242 -12.40 17.95 -16.91
CA ASN A 242 -12.54 16.56 -17.33
C ASN A 242 -11.20 16.03 -17.87
N PRO A 243 -10.61 14.96 -17.31
CA PRO A 243 -9.34 14.39 -17.79
C PRO A 243 -9.41 13.85 -19.23
N CYS A 244 -10.61 13.62 -19.76
CA CYS A 244 -10.83 13.20 -21.15
C CYS A 244 -10.89 14.38 -22.14
N ALA A 245 -10.88 15.63 -21.68
CA ALA A 245 -11.08 16.81 -22.53
C ALA A 245 -9.79 17.38 -23.14
N GLY A 246 -8.62 16.93 -22.70
CA GLY A 246 -7.32 17.38 -23.21
C GLY A 246 -6.21 17.25 -22.17
N ASP A 247 -5.05 17.83 -22.48
CA ASP A 247 -3.88 17.76 -21.62
C ASP A 247 -4.10 18.47 -20.29
N LEU A 248 -3.75 17.79 -19.19
CA LEU A 248 -3.72 18.38 -17.85
C LEU A 248 -2.41 19.13 -17.61
N PRO A 249 -2.42 20.21 -16.82
CA PRO A 249 -1.19 20.89 -16.45
C PRO A 249 -0.24 19.95 -15.68
N ARG A 250 1.06 20.27 -15.71
CA ARG A 250 2.07 19.50 -14.97
C ARG A 250 2.09 19.82 -13.48
N GLU A 251 1.61 20.99 -13.10
CA GLU A 251 1.60 21.50 -11.74
C GLU A 251 0.16 21.73 -11.29
N VAL A 252 -0.14 21.39 -10.05
CA VAL A 252 -1.45 21.60 -9.44
C VAL A 252 -1.29 21.93 -7.95
N ALA A 253 -2.14 22.82 -7.43
CA ALA A 253 -2.24 23.03 -5.99
C ALA A 253 -3.60 22.54 -5.51
N LEU A 254 -3.62 21.50 -4.68
CA LEU A 254 -4.87 21.01 -4.11
C LEU A 254 -5.38 22.05 -3.11
N SER A 255 -6.51 22.68 -3.42
CA SER A 255 -7.19 23.58 -2.50
C SER A 255 -7.68 22.84 -1.25
N GLN A 256 -7.92 23.58 -0.16
CA GLN A 256 -8.46 22.97 1.06
C GLN A 256 -9.82 22.31 0.82
N ASP A 257 -10.66 22.87 -0.05
CA ASP A 257 -11.96 22.30 -0.43
C ASP A 257 -11.83 20.96 -1.17
N VAL A 258 -10.78 20.79 -2.00
CA VAL A 258 -10.48 19.50 -2.65
C VAL A 258 -9.99 18.49 -1.62
N ILE A 259 -9.09 18.92 -0.73
CA ILE A 259 -8.56 18.07 0.36
C ILE A 259 -9.70 17.57 1.24
N ASP A 260 -10.60 18.45 1.69
CA ASP A 260 -11.69 18.08 2.59
C ASP A 260 -12.67 17.07 1.97
N ARG A 261 -12.88 17.14 0.65
CA ARG A 261 -13.67 16.13 -0.09
C ARG A 261 -12.90 14.84 -0.33
N ALA A 262 -11.57 14.90 -0.43
CA ALA A 262 -10.72 13.72 -0.65
C ALA A 262 -10.51 12.89 0.62
N LEU A 263 -10.51 13.52 1.80
CA LEU A 263 -10.37 12.84 3.10
C LEU A 263 -11.34 11.67 3.31
N PRO A 264 -12.68 11.81 3.14
CA PRO A 264 -13.58 10.67 3.30
C PRO A 264 -13.37 9.57 2.26
N VAL A 265 -12.90 9.89 1.05
CA VAL A 265 -12.57 8.91 0.01
C VAL A 265 -11.35 8.09 0.43
N ALA A 266 -10.25 8.76 0.78
CA ALA A 266 -9.03 8.10 1.24
C ALA A 266 -9.27 7.26 2.49
N ARG A 267 -10.01 7.81 3.47
CA ARG A 267 -10.41 7.07 4.69
C ARG A 267 -11.16 5.80 4.33
N ARG A 268 -12.16 5.87 3.44
CA ARG A 268 -12.92 4.70 3.01
C ARG A 268 -12.00 3.65 2.40
N ARG A 269 -11.06 4.03 1.51
CA ARG A 269 -10.12 3.08 0.89
C ARG A 269 -9.24 2.36 1.90
N VAL A 270 -8.73 3.05 2.93
CA VAL A 270 -7.96 2.41 4.02
C VAL A 270 -8.83 1.42 4.82
N LEU A 271 -10.08 1.78 5.11
CA LEU A 271 -11.01 0.87 5.80
C LEU A 271 -11.32 -0.38 4.96
N GLN A 272 -11.57 -0.20 3.66
CA GLN A 272 -11.81 -1.30 2.73
C GLN A 272 -10.59 -2.22 2.66
N ALA A 273 -9.39 -1.65 2.51
CA ALA A 273 -8.13 -2.42 2.46
C ALA A 273 -7.95 -3.30 3.70
N GLY A 274 -8.05 -2.74 4.92
CA GLY A 274 -7.88 -3.51 6.15
C GLY A 274 -8.94 -4.60 6.35
N LEU A 275 -10.21 -4.33 6.02
CA LEU A 275 -11.29 -5.31 6.16
C LEU A 275 -11.22 -6.42 5.11
N ARG A 276 -10.88 -6.09 3.86
CA ARG A 276 -10.68 -7.07 2.77
C ARG A 276 -9.43 -7.90 3.00
N MET A 277 -8.38 -7.30 3.58
CA MET A 277 -7.21 -8.02 4.05
C MET A 277 -7.57 -9.05 5.12
N ALA A 278 -8.38 -8.68 6.12
CA ALA A 278 -8.84 -9.64 7.13
C ALA A 278 -9.60 -10.81 6.49
N ASP A 279 -10.52 -10.55 5.56
CA ASP A 279 -11.26 -11.59 4.84
C ASP A 279 -10.31 -12.52 4.05
N TYR A 280 -9.34 -11.96 3.33
CA TYR A 280 -8.40 -12.74 2.53
C TYR A 280 -7.46 -13.59 3.40
N LEU A 281 -7.04 -13.07 4.55
CA LEU A 281 -6.23 -13.81 5.54
C LEU A 281 -7.05 -14.94 6.17
N ASP A 282 -8.27 -14.66 6.65
CA ASP A 282 -9.15 -15.70 7.21
C ASP A 282 -9.46 -16.80 6.19
N ALA A 283 -9.67 -16.44 4.92
CA ALA A 283 -9.87 -17.40 3.85
C ALA A 283 -8.62 -18.23 3.56
N ALA A 284 -7.42 -17.62 3.52
CA ALA A 284 -6.17 -18.31 3.25
C ALA A 284 -5.82 -19.33 4.35
N PHE A 285 -6.21 -19.05 5.59
CA PHE A 285 -5.92 -19.91 6.74
C PHE A 285 -7.05 -20.88 7.10
N ALA A 286 -8.20 -20.80 6.43
CA ALA A 286 -9.31 -21.72 6.60
C ALA A 286 -8.95 -23.14 6.09
N ASN A 287 -9.53 -24.16 6.71
CA ASN A 287 -9.41 -25.52 6.21
C ASN A 287 -10.23 -25.66 4.92
N GLY A 288 -9.62 -26.14 3.84
CA GLY A 288 -10.34 -26.31 2.58
C GLY A 288 -9.44 -26.48 1.37
N PRO A 289 -10.02 -26.54 0.16
CA PRO A 289 -9.24 -26.53 -1.07
C PRO A 289 -8.48 -25.20 -1.20
N LEU A 290 -7.32 -25.25 -1.86
CA LEU A 290 -6.55 -24.04 -2.15
C LEU A 290 -7.36 -23.04 -2.98
N PRO A 291 -7.24 -21.73 -2.72
CA PRO A 291 -7.80 -20.69 -3.56
C PRO A 291 -7.41 -20.91 -5.02
N GLN A 292 -8.40 -20.92 -5.91
CA GLN A 292 -8.17 -21.02 -7.35
C GLN A 292 -8.05 -19.62 -7.93
N PRO A 293 -7.09 -19.38 -8.84
CA PRO A 293 -7.04 -18.12 -9.58
C PRO A 293 -8.37 -17.87 -10.31
N ASP A 294 -8.76 -16.61 -10.43
CA ASP A 294 -10.00 -16.26 -11.13
C ASP A 294 -9.96 -16.65 -12.62
N ASP A 295 -10.69 -17.70 -12.96
CA ASP A 295 -10.88 -18.16 -14.34
C ASP A 295 -11.84 -17.27 -15.16
N SER A 296 -12.50 -16.27 -14.54
CA SER A 296 -13.39 -15.34 -15.27
C SER A 296 -12.67 -14.49 -16.34
N ALA A 297 -11.32 -14.52 -16.32
CA ALA A 297 -10.43 -13.94 -17.32
C ALA A 297 -10.13 -14.85 -18.53
N LYS A 298 -10.55 -16.12 -18.54
CA LYS A 298 -10.39 -16.99 -19.72
C LYS A 298 -11.21 -16.42 -20.88
N PRO A 299 -10.62 -16.22 -22.08
CA PRO A 299 -11.43 -15.89 -23.25
C PRO A 299 -12.50 -16.96 -23.39
N ARG A 300 -13.77 -16.55 -23.50
CA ARG A 300 -14.80 -17.46 -24.01
C ARG A 300 -14.25 -17.98 -25.33
N SER A 301 -14.06 -19.28 -25.42
CA SER A 301 -13.67 -19.91 -26.68
C SER A 301 -14.68 -19.48 -27.77
N PRO A 302 -14.21 -19.20 -29.00
CA PRO A 302 -15.10 -18.78 -30.07
C PRO A 302 -16.23 -19.78 -30.33
#